data_AF-A0A4R6PSR7-F1
#
_entry.id   AF-A0A4R6PSR7-F1
#
_cell.length_a   1.000
_cell.length_b   1.000
_cell.length_c   1.000
_cell.angle_alpha   90.00
_cell.angle_beta   90.00
_cell.angle_gamma   90.00
#
_symmetry.space_group_name_H-M   'P 1'
#
loop_
_entity.id
_entity.type
_entity.pdbx_description
1 polymer ?
#
loop_
_entity_poly.entity_id
_entity_poly.type
_entity_poly.pdbx_seq_one_letter_code
_entity_poly.pdbx_strand_id
1 'polypeptide(L)'
;MTLSRSENFEESAPADLLVGGIATGIGSWPGTDPREAAATIIGELPDLAHLVELPQRGIGADMIGRVSALLVDLRFDSTTRGYRLAARPGAVSRRARDLLQFDLDAIEEAWETTGLVGTGRVVKLQSAGPLTLAAEVELPGGHRILTDTGAVRDLSESLAEGLARHADEVRRRLGAEVVIQLDEPQLTTVLDGSLRGPSILNTISALPEPEALRILDTVIDAQSAPVLLHTCASRPALATIGRTAAAGISFDASTITTADLDVLGDIVDRGKKIALGLVPTEQPAAPTTWRAIAEPAVRLIDRLGFPRTTLATQVLATPGCGLAGAPLDWARKALSLSTDVARAFTEDPESINSE
;
A
#
# COMPACT_ATOMS: atom_id res chain seq x y z
N MET A 1 -18.05 54.34 16.86
CA MET A 1 -16.80 53.75 17.40
C MET A 1 -16.97 52.24 17.28
N THR A 2 -16.48 51.71 16.17
CA THR A 2 -16.80 50.37 15.66
C THR A 2 -15.88 49.35 16.32
N LEU A 3 -16.45 48.41 17.08
CA LEU A 3 -15.71 47.30 17.68
C LEU A 3 -15.43 46.26 16.59
N SER A 4 -14.14 46.07 16.31
CA SER A 4 -13.60 45.00 15.48
C SER A 4 -13.82 43.65 16.18
N ARG A 5 -14.55 42.74 15.52
CA ARG A 5 -14.52 41.30 15.81
C ARG A 5 -13.35 40.73 15.02
N SER A 6 -12.30 40.35 15.72
CA SER A 6 -11.25 39.47 15.20
C SER A 6 -11.85 38.05 15.14
N GLU A 7 -12.11 37.58 13.92
CA GLU A 7 -12.40 36.16 13.69
C GLU A 7 -11.08 35.39 13.84
N ASN A 8 -10.98 34.63 14.92
CA ASN A 8 -9.94 33.63 15.09
C ASN A 8 -10.20 32.52 14.07
N PHE A 9 -9.32 32.40 13.08
CA PHE A 9 -9.18 31.15 12.33
C PHE A 9 -8.62 30.12 13.31
N GLU A 10 -9.50 29.29 13.87
CA GLU A 10 -9.08 28.02 14.48
C GLU A 10 -8.46 27.20 13.36
N GLU A 11 -7.14 27.06 13.43
CA GLU A 11 -6.36 26.12 12.63
C GLU A 11 -6.93 24.72 12.90
N SER A 12 -7.77 24.24 11.98
CA SER A 12 -8.38 22.92 12.06
C SER A 12 -7.26 21.90 12.20
N ALA A 13 -7.29 21.09 13.26
CA ALA A 13 -6.43 19.92 13.37
C ALA A 13 -6.47 19.14 12.04
N PRO A 14 -5.34 18.67 11.50
CA PRO A 14 -5.34 17.96 10.23
C PRO A 14 -6.32 16.80 10.32
N ALA A 15 -7.25 16.72 9.36
CA ALA A 15 -8.22 15.63 9.30
C ALA A 15 -7.46 14.30 9.25
N ASP A 16 -7.90 13.31 10.02
CA ASP A 16 -7.36 11.95 9.95
C ASP A 16 -7.64 11.40 8.53
N LEU A 17 -6.64 11.47 7.64
CA LEU A 17 -6.80 11.11 6.22
C LEU A 17 -6.97 9.59 6.02
N LEU A 18 -6.63 8.79 7.03
CA LEU A 18 -6.74 7.34 6.99
C LEU A 18 -7.77 6.87 8.03
N VAL A 19 -9.04 6.88 7.64
CA VAL A 19 -10.15 6.44 8.50
C VAL A 19 -10.44 4.94 8.34
N GLY A 20 -11.08 4.33 9.35
CA GLY A 20 -11.69 3.00 9.20
C GLY A 20 -13.07 3.07 8.55
N GLY A 21 -13.73 1.92 8.39
CA GLY A 21 -15.06 1.82 7.81
C GLY A 21 -15.12 2.10 6.32
N ILE A 22 -13.97 2.13 5.64
CA ILE A 22 -13.84 2.40 4.21
C ILE A 22 -13.17 1.23 3.49
N ALA A 23 -13.29 1.20 2.16
CA ALA A 23 -12.65 0.21 1.32
C ALA A 23 -11.55 0.80 0.44
N THR A 24 -10.53 0.01 0.14
CA THR A 24 -9.54 0.32 -0.89
C THR A 24 -8.98 -0.96 -1.54
N GLY A 25 -8.34 -0.81 -2.70
CA GLY A 25 -7.56 -1.88 -3.34
C GLY A 25 -6.12 -1.86 -2.86
N ILE A 26 -5.32 -2.91 -3.11
CA ILE A 26 -3.89 -2.91 -2.74
C ILE A 26 -3.05 -2.08 -3.73
N GLY A 27 -3.35 -2.13 -5.03
CA GLY A 27 -2.71 -1.26 -6.02
C GLY A 27 -2.68 -1.83 -7.44
N SER A 28 -2.23 -3.08 -7.57
CA SER A 28 -2.07 -3.73 -8.87
C SER A 28 -3.40 -4.24 -9.43
N TRP A 29 -3.58 -4.08 -10.75
CA TRP A 29 -4.84 -4.31 -11.45
C TRP A 29 -4.63 -5.08 -12.77
N PRO A 30 -5.60 -5.92 -13.19
CA PRO A 30 -5.47 -6.67 -14.44
C PRO A 30 -5.71 -5.77 -15.67
N GLY A 31 -5.09 -6.13 -16.79
CA GLY A 31 -5.17 -5.37 -18.04
C GLY A 31 -4.02 -4.39 -18.24
N THR A 32 -4.14 -3.61 -19.31
CA THR A 32 -3.09 -2.70 -19.79
C THR A 32 -3.58 -1.29 -20.11
N ASP A 33 -4.89 -1.03 -20.02
CA ASP A 33 -5.49 0.27 -20.29
C ASP A 33 -5.58 1.12 -19.00
N PRO A 34 -4.79 2.20 -18.86
CA PRO A 34 -4.81 3.04 -17.68
C PRO A 34 -6.11 3.83 -17.51
N ARG A 35 -6.81 4.18 -18.60
CA ARG A 35 -8.07 4.96 -18.52
C ARG A 35 -9.22 4.10 -18.02
N GLU A 36 -9.38 2.91 -18.58
CA GLU A 36 -10.41 1.97 -18.11
C GLU A 36 -10.16 1.60 -16.65
N ALA A 37 -8.91 1.36 -16.28
CA ALA A 37 -8.54 1.05 -14.90
C ALA A 37 -8.84 2.21 -13.95
N ALA A 38 -8.41 3.44 -14.28
CA ALA A 38 -8.67 4.62 -13.45
C ALA A 38 -10.17 4.89 -13.25
N ALA A 39 -10.96 4.82 -14.32
CA ALA A 39 -12.41 4.99 -14.25
C ALA A 39 -13.07 3.91 -13.37
N THR A 40 -12.60 2.66 -13.48
CA THR A 40 -13.09 1.55 -12.64
C THR A 40 -12.76 1.79 -11.17
N ILE A 41 -11.50 2.14 -10.85
CA ILE A 41 -11.07 2.34 -9.47
C ILE A 41 -11.82 3.51 -8.81
N ILE A 42 -11.98 4.62 -9.50
CA ILE A 42 -12.72 5.78 -8.97
C ILE A 42 -14.20 5.44 -8.73
N GLY A 43 -14.79 4.63 -9.61
CA GLY A 43 -16.19 4.21 -9.51
C GLY A 43 -16.46 3.18 -8.40
N GLU A 44 -15.56 2.21 -8.21
CA GLU A 44 -15.75 1.13 -7.23
C GLU A 44 -15.27 1.51 -5.82
N LEU A 45 -14.35 2.48 -5.69
CA LEU A 45 -13.75 2.92 -4.42
C LEU A 45 -14.07 4.41 -4.15
N PRO A 46 -15.29 4.74 -3.68
CA PRO A 46 -15.71 6.12 -3.45
C PRO A 46 -14.95 6.82 -2.30
N ASP A 47 -14.41 6.08 -1.33
CA ASP A 47 -13.76 6.69 -0.17
C ASP A 47 -12.25 6.82 -0.33
N LEU A 48 -11.59 5.81 -0.88
CA LEU A 48 -10.13 5.76 -1.03
C LEU A 48 -9.70 5.05 -2.32
N ALA A 49 -9.92 5.74 -3.45
CA ALA A 49 -9.41 5.35 -4.75
C ALA A 49 -7.88 5.39 -4.76
N HIS A 50 -7.24 4.60 -5.63
CA HIS A 50 -5.77 4.54 -5.72
C HIS A 50 -5.26 4.75 -7.14
N LEU A 51 -4.03 5.27 -7.26
CA LEU A 51 -3.33 5.29 -8.55
C LEU A 51 -3.06 3.84 -8.98
N VAL A 52 -3.46 3.44 -10.18
CA VAL A 52 -3.38 2.03 -10.57
C VAL A 52 -1.97 1.62 -10.99
N GLU A 53 -1.57 0.40 -10.61
CA GLU A 53 -0.42 -0.29 -11.17
C GLU A 53 -0.85 -1.36 -12.19
N LEU A 54 -0.32 -1.30 -13.40
CA LEU A 54 -0.66 -2.20 -14.51
C LEU A 54 0.57 -3.02 -14.94
N PRO A 55 0.99 -4.02 -14.15
CA PRO A 55 2.20 -4.79 -14.41
C PRO A 55 2.19 -5.56 -15.75
N GLN A 56 1.00 -5.85 -16.31
CA GLN A 56 0.87 -6.54 -17.60
C GLN A 56 1.39 -5.70 -18.79
N ARG A 57 1.69 -4.40 -18.59
CA ARG A 57 2.42 -3.57 -19.57
C ARG A 57 3.91 -3.90 -19.66
N GLY A 58 4.39 -4.87 -18.87
CA GLY A 58 5.73 -5.44 -18.96
C GLY A 58 6.78 -4.69 -18.14
N ILE A 59 8.05 -4.85 -18.51
CA ILE A 59 9.21 -4.29 -17.79
C ILE A 59 9.02 -2.78 -17.55
N GLY A 60 9.26 -2.37 -16.31
CA GLY A 60 9.09 -0.99 -15.84
C GLY A 60 7.68 -0.65 -15.38
N ALA A 61 6.69 -1.52 -15.63
CA ALA A 61 5.32 -1.37 -15.15
C ALA A 61 5.03 -2.16 -13.86
N ASP A 62 5.83 -3.19 -13.59
CA ASP A 62 5.76 -3.96 -12.35
C ASP A 62 6.22 -3.14 -11.13
N MET A 63 5.86 -3.60 -9.92
CA MET A 63 6.09 -2.85 -8.68
C MET A 63 7.55 -2.45 -8.48
N ILE A 64 8.53 -3.27 -8.89
CA ILE A 64 9.95 -2.98 -8.71
C ILE A 64 10.41 -2.02 -9.81
N GLY A 65 10.12 -2.34 -11.08
CA GLY A 65 10.52 -1.52 -12.22
C GLY A 65 9.95 -0.11 -12.17
N ARG A 66 8.71 0.05 -11.71
CA ARG A 66 8.01 1.33 -11.56
C ARG A 66 8.72 2.29 -10.62
N VAL A 67 9.35 1.80 -9.55
CA VAL A 67 10.11 2.64 -8.60
C VAL A 67 11.27 3.39 -9.25
N SER A 68 11.82 2.87 -10.37
CA SER A 68 12.82 3.58 -11.19
C SER A 68 12.32 4.95 -11.71
N ALA A 69 11.01 5.17 -11.76
CA ALA A 69 10.40 6.46 -12.09
C ALA A 69 10.28 7.42 -10.90
N LEU A 70 10.31 6.89 -9.66
CA LEU A 70 10.15 7.64 -8.42
C LEU A 70 11.50 8.08 -7.84
N LEU A 71 12.54 7.24 -7.95
CA LEU A 71 13.85 7.50 -7.37
C LEU A 71 14.52 8.76 -7.95
N VAL A 72 14.95 9.66 -7.06
CA VAL A 72 15.62 10.93 -7.42
C VAL A 72 17.05 10.73 -7.89
N ASP A 73 17.85 9.93 -7.20
CA ASP A 73 19.30 9.79 -7.47
C ASP A 73 19.71 8.42 -8.01
N LEU A 74 18.85 7.42 -7.87
CA LEU A 74 19.10 6.06 -8.33
C LEU A 74 18.26 5.70 -9.56
N ARG A 75 18.80 4.84 -10.42
CA ARG A 75 18.13 4.41 -11.66
C ARG A 75 18.28 2.91 -11.83
N PHE A 76 17.25 2.27 -12.36
CA PHE A 76 17.30 0.84 -12.68
C PHE A 76 17.55 0.58 -14.16
N ASP A 77 18.24 -0.52 -14.42
CA ASP A 77 18.34 -1.22 -15.70
C ASP A 77 17.83 -2.66 -15.51
N SER A 78 17.44 -3.31 -16.62
CA SER A 78 16.99 -4.70 -16.60
C SER A 78 18.15 -5.67 -16.78
N THR A 79 18.03 -6.83 -16.15
CA THR A 79 18.90 -8.00 -16.35
C THR A 79 18.02 -9.21 -16.67
N THR A 80 18.64 -10.34 -16.98
CA THR A 80 17.92 -11.62 -17.12
C THR A 80 17.32 -12.12 -15.80
N ARG A 81 17.74 -11.56 -14.66
CA ARG A 81 17.30 -11.97 -13.32
C ARG A 81 16.35 -10.98 -12.65
N GLY A 82 16.08 -9.83 -13.27
CA GLY A 82 15.27 -8.75 -12.67
C GLY A 82 15.90 -7.39 -12.91
N TYR A 83 16.03 -6.59 -11.86
CA TYR A 83 16.53 -5.20 -11.94
C TYR A 83 17.89 -5.05 -11.27
N ARG A 84 18.69 -4.09 -11.78
CA ARG A 84 19.95 -3.66 -11.16
C ARG A 84 20.08 -2.15 -11.14
N LEU A 85 20.87 -1.61 -10.22
CA LEU A 85 21.28 -0.21 -10.24
C LEU A 85 22.12 0.08 -11.48
N ALA A 86 21.89 1.25 -12.05
CA ALA A 86 22.58 1.74 -13.23
C ALA A 86 23.11 3.15 -12.99
N ALA A 87 24.32 3.42 -13.47
CA ALA A 87 24.96 4.73 -13.35
C ALA A 87 24.30 5.82 -14.21
N ARG A 88 23.50 5.45 -15.23
CA ARG A 88 22.85 6.38 -16.14
C ARG A 88 21.43 5.92 -16.47
N PRO A 89 20.51 6.86 -16.78
CA PRO A 89 19.16 6.52 -17.20
C PRO A 89 19.12 5.59 -18.43
N GLY A 90 18.63 4.37 -18.24
CA GLY A 90 18.47 3.35 -19.28
C GLY A 90 17.10 3.40 -19.97
N ALA A 91 16.87 2.42 -20.84
CA ALA A 91 15.56 2.24 -21.49
C ALA A 91 14.46 1.95 -20.46
N VAL A 92 14.78 1.14 -19.44
CA VAL A 92 13.86 0.80 -18.34
C VAL A 92 13.41 2.04 -17.58
N SER A 93 14.34 2.89 -17.12
CA SER A 93 13.99 4.09 -16.34
C SER A 93 13.19 5.11 -17.16
N ARG A 94 13.45 5.23 -18.47
CA ARG A 94 12.63 6.06 -19.36
C ARG A 94 11.22 5.49 -19.50
N ARG A 95 11.12 4.19 -19.82
CA ARG A 95 9.85 3.49 -19.95
C ARG A 95 9.00 3.58 -18.68
N ALA A 96 9.58 3.35 -17.50
CA ALA A 96 8.87 3.44 -16.23
C ALA A 96 8.30 4.85 -16.00
N ARG A 97 9.06 5.91 -16.35
CA ARG A 97 8.58 7.30 -16.29
C ARG A 97 7.44 7.56 -17.26
N ASP A 98 7.57 7.12 -18.52
CA ASP A 98 6.51 7.30 -19.52
C ASP A 98 5.23 6.58 -19.07
N LEU A 99 5.34 5.35 -18.56
CA LEU A 99 4.20 4.58 -18.04
C LEU A 99 3.53 5.25 -16.83
N LEU A 100 4.32 5.79 -15.90
CA LEU A 100 3.80 6.53 -14.74
C LEU A 100 3.09 7.81 -15.17
N GLN A 101 3.62 8.53 -16.16
CA GLN A 101 2.96 9.72 -16.72
C GLN A 101 1.61 9.36 -17.35
N PHE A 102 1.55 8.28 -18.14
CA PHE A 102 0.27 7.81 -18.69
C PHE A 102 -0.75 7.42 -17.61
N ASP A 103 -0.29 6.84 -16.48
CA ASP A 103 -1.17 6.51 -15.36
C ASP A 103 -1.69 7.77 -14.66
N LEU A 104 -0.82 8.77 -14.47
CA LEU A 104 -1.17 10.06 -13.88
C LEU A 104 -2.17 10.83 -14.74
N ASP A 105 -1.94 10.89 -16.05
CA ASP A 105 -2.85 11.56 -16.97
C ASP A 105 -4.22 10.86 -17.01
N ALA A 106 -4.24 9.52 -16.92
CA ALA A 106 -5.48 8.74 -16.92
C ALA A 106 -6.31 8.94 -15.63
N ILE A 107 -5.67 8.95 -14.45
CA ILE A 107 -6.39 9.24 -13.21
C ILE A 107 -6.86 10.69 -13.17
N GLU A 108 -6.06 11.65 -13.65
CA GLU A 108 -6.43 13.07 -13.71
C GLU A 108 -7.65 13.28 -14.62
N GLU A 109 -7.64 12.71 -15.83
CA GLU A 109 -8.78 12.76 -16.76
C GLU A 109 -10.06 12.18 -16.12
N ALA A 110 -9.95 11.02 -15.45
CA ALA A 110 -11.09 10.38 -14.81
C ALA A 110 -11.59 11.16 -13.57
N TRP A 111 -10.67 11.77 -12.81
CA TRP A 111 -10.95 12.59 -11.64
C TRP A 111 -11.70 13.89 -12.01
N GLU A 112 -11.27 14.55 -13.08
CA GLU A 112 -11.92 15.72 -13.65
C GLU A 112 -13.31 15.37 -14.20
N THR A 113 -13.41 14.30 -14.99
CA THR A 113 -14.66 13.88 -15.63
C THR A 113 -15.75 13.54 -14.61
N THR A 114 -15.35 13.02 -13.44
CA THR A 114 -16.27 12.67 -12.34
C THR A 114 -16.52 13.83 -11.36
N GLY A 115 -15.90 15.01 -11.58
CA GLY A 115 -16.13 16.21 -10.79
C GLY A 115 -15.54 16.17 -9.39
N LEU A 116 -14.44 15.43 -9.20
CA LEU A 116 -13.86 15.19 -7.87
C LEU A 116 -12.80 16.23 -7.45
N VAL A 117 -12.39 17.10 -8.36
CA VAL A 117 -11.39 18.15 -8.08
C VAL A 117 -11.87 19.05 -6.94
N GLY A 118 -11.05 19.18 -5.89
CA GLY A 118 -11.35 20.05 -4.75
C GLY A 118 -12.48 19.56 -3.84
N THR A 119 -12.97 18.33 -4.01
CA THR A 119 -14.00 17.73 -3.12
C THR A 119 -13.45 17.34 -1.74
N GLY A 120 -12.13 17.40 -1.54
CA GLY A 120 -11.47 16.91 -0.33
C GLY A 120 -11.33 15.40 -0.26
N ARG A 121 -11.66 14.66 -1.35
CA ARG A 121 -11.41 13.21 -1.43
C ARG A 121 -9.92 12.91 -1.33
N VAL A 122 -9.62 11.72 -0.81
CA VAL A 122 -8.27 11.21 -0.60
C VAL A 122 -7.94 10.19 -1.69
N VAL A 123 -6.71 10.24 -2.19
CA VAL A 123 -6.17 9.26 -3.15
C VAL A 123 -5.02 8.51 -2.50
N LYS A 124 -5.05 7.19 -2.62
CA LYS A 124 -3.95 6.34 -2.18
C LYS A 124 -2.90 6.18 -3.29
N LEU A 125 -1.64 6.35 -2.93
CA LEU A 125 -0.49 6.00 -3.76
C LEU A 125 0.21 4.79 -3.15
N GLN A 126 0.85 3.97 -3.97
CA GLN A 126 1.62 2.84 -3.47
C GLN A 126 2.97 2.71 -4.19
N SER A 127 3.92 2.08 -3.50
CA SER A 127 5.26 1.80 -4.01
C SER A 127 5.88 0.64 -3.26
N ALA A 128 6.76 -0.11 -3.93
CA ALA A 128 7.61 -1.08 -3.25
C ALA A 128 8.45 -0.37 -2.16
N GLY A 129 8.46 -0.94 -0.96
CA GLY A 129 9.19 -0.41 0.18
C GLY A 129 10.72 -0.63 0.07
N PRO A 130 11.50 0.07 0.90
CA PRO A 130 12.97 0.06 0.83
C PRO A 130 13.58 -1.34 1.02
N LEU A 131 13.04 -2.20 1.88
CA LEU A 131 13.60 -3.52 2.15
C LEU A 131 13.31 -4.51 1.03
N THR A 132 12.11 -4.45 0.46
CA THR A 132 11.74 -5.23 -0.73
C THR A 132 12.56 -4.81 -1.93
N LEU A 133 12.74 -3.50 -2.16
CA LEU A 133 13.63 -3.00 -3.21
C LEU A 133 15.08 -3.46 -2.97
N ALA A 134 15.57 -3.38 -1.72
CA ALA A 134 16.91 -3.83 -1.39
C ALA A 134 17.11 -5.35 -1.63
N ALA A 135 16.07 -6.15 -1.41
CA ALA A 135 16.04 -7.59 -1.63
C ALA A 135 15.96 -7.96 -3.12
N GLU A 136 15.27 -7.17 -3.94
CA GLU A 136 14.97 -7.48 -5.35
C GLU A 136 15.89 -6.82 -6.36
N VAL A 137 16.52 -5.69 -6.02
CA VAL A 137 17.39 -4.96 -6.94
C VAL A 137 18.85 -5.31 -6.68
N GLU A 138 19.59 -5.52 -7.76
CA GLU A 138 21.01 -5.85 -7.71
C GLU A 138 21.91 -4.61 -7.82
N LEU A 139 23.04 -4.66 -7.13
CA LEU A 139 24.18 -3.80 -7.40
C LEU A 139 24.78 -4.14 -8.79
N PRO A 140 25.59 -3.25 -9.39
CA PRO A 140 26.25 -3.53 -10.67
C PRO A 140 27.09 -4.83 -10.66
N GLY A 141 27.60 -5.23 -9.49
CA GLY A 141 28.33 -6.48 -9.29
C GLY A 141 27.46 -7.73 -9.11
N GLY A 142 26.13 -7.63 -9.21
CA GLY A 142 25.19 -8.76 -9.20
C GLY A 142 24.74 -9.26 -7.81
N HIS A 143 25.24 -8.68 -6.72
CA HIS A 143 24.74 -8.89 -5.36
C HIS A 143 23.48 -8.04 -5.13
N ARG A 144 22.60 -8.44 -4.20
CA ARG A 144 21.44 -7.62 -3.83
C ARG A 144 21.87 -6.35 -3.10
N ILE A 145 21.17 -5.24 -3.30
CA ILE A 145 21.41 -3.98 -2.57
C ILE A 145 21.43 -4.22 -1.06
N LEU A 146 20.59 -5.14 -0.55
CA LEU A 146 20.50 -5.51 0.86
C LEU A 146 21.85 -5.90 1.50
N THR A 147 22.83 -6.35 0.70
CA THR A 147 24.16 -6.74 1.18
C THR A 147 25.13 -5.57 1.41
N ASP A 148 24.73 -4.35 1.03
CA ASP A 148 25.52 -3.13 1.17
C ASP A 148 24.71 -2.07 1.92
N THR A 149 25.06 -1.84 3.20
CA THR A 149 24.37 -0.88 4.07
C THR A 149 24.40 0.55 3.51
N GLY A 150 25.46 0.94 2.79
CA GLY A 150 25.55 2.24 2.13
C GLY A 150 24.53 2.36 1.00
N ALA A 151 24.46 1.34 0.14
CA ALA A 151 23.49 1.30 -0.95
C ALA A 151 22.04 1.24 -0.44
N VAL A 152 21.76 0.52 0.66
CA VAL A 152 20.43 0.51 1.30
C VAL A 152 20.06 1.90 1.81
N ARG A 153 21.02 2.63 2.41
CA ARG A 153 20.81 3.99 2.89
C ARG A 153 20.49 4.94 1.73
N ASP A 154 21.32 4.95 0.68
CA ASP A 154 21.12 5.78 -0.51
C ASP A 154 19.78 5.47 -1.19
N LEU A 155 19.39 4.19 -1.26
CA LEU A 155 18.09 3.76 -1.78
C LEU A 155 16.93 4.28 -0.94
N SER A 156 17.03 4.21 0.38
CA SER A 156 15.97 4.65 1.29
C SER A 156 15.80 6.17 1.24
N GLU A 157 16.91 6.92 1.24
CA GLU A 157 16.90 8.38 1.09
C GLU A 157 16.31 8.80 -0.27
N SER A 158 16.76 8.17 -1.36
CA SER A 158 16.25 8.47 -2.70
C SER A 158 14.78 8.07 -2.90
N LEU A 159 14.30 7.03 -2.21
CA LEU A 159 12.90 6.62 -2.24
C LEU A 159 12.03 7.59 -1.44
N ALA A 160 12.47 7.95 -0.23
CA ALA A 160 11.76 8.89 0.63
C ALA A 160 11.49 10.23 -0.07
N GLU A 161 12.52 10.80 -0.72
CA GLU A 161 12.37 12.04 -1.49
C GLU A 161 11.48 11.85 -2.73
N GLY A 162 11.65 10.72 -3.43
CA GLY A 162 10.86 10.39 -4.60
C GLY A 162 9.36 10.28 -4.32
N LEU A 163 9.00 9.63 -3.20
CA LEU A 163 7.62 9.50 -2.74
C LEU A 163 7.01 10.84 -2.35
N ALA A 164 7.75 11.67 -1.62
CA ALA A 164 7.28 13.00 -1.24
C ALA A 164 6.98 13.85 -2.49
N ARG A 165 7.89 13.87 -3.48
CA ARG A 165 7.68 14.56 -4.76
C ARG A 165 6.50 14.00 -5.55
N HIS A 166 6.32 12.69 -5.56
CA HIS A 166 5.21 12.04 -6.25
C HIS A 166 3.86 12.37 -5.60
N ALA A 167 3.80 12.34 -4.27
CA ALA A 167 2.62 12.73 -3.52
C ALA A 167 2.25 14.20 -3.80
N ASP A 168 3.21 15.11 -3.80
CA ASP A 168 2.99 16.52 -4.11
C ASP A 168 2.53 16.75 -5.55
N GLU A 169 3.06 15.99 -6.51
CA GLU A 169 2.58 16.03 -7.89
C GLU A 169 1.11 15.61 -7.98
N VAL A 170 0.73 14.51 -7.33
CA VAL A 170 -0.65 14.00 -7.32
C VAL A 170 -1.59 14.98 -6.62
N ARG A 171 -1.21 15.53 -5.47
CA ARG A 171 -1.99 16.57 -4.77
C ARG A 171 -2.26 17.75 -5.68
N ARG A 172 -1.23 18.22 -6.41
CA ARG A 172 -1.35 19.36 -7.33
C ARG A 172 -2.24 19.07 -8.53
N ARG A 173 -2.12 17.88 -9.14
CA ARG A 173 -2.93 17.46 -10.29
C ARG A 173 -4.40 17.28 -9.92
N LEU A 174 -4.68 16.60 -8.82
CA LEU A 174 -6.04 16.17 -8.48
C LEU A 174 -6.78 17.12 -7.52
N GLY A 175 -6.07 18.04 -6.86
CA GLY A 175 -6.64 18.85 -5.77
C GLY A 175 -7.18 17.97 -4.64
N ALA A 176 -6.49 16.86 -4.36
CA ALA A 176 -6.89 15.80 -3.44
C ALA A 176 -5.79 15.59 -2.39
N GLU A 177 -6.15 15.11 -1.20
CA GLU A 177 -5.17 14.66 -0.22
C GLU A 177 -4.67 13.25 -0.54
N VAL A 178 -3.51 12.88 0.04
CA VAL A 178 -2.84 11.62 -0.28
C VAL A 178 -2.60 10.76 0.95
N VAL A 179 -2.79 9.45 0.80
CA VAL A 179 -2.28 8.39 1.68
C VAL A 179 -1.22 7.62 0.90
N ILE A 180 -0.11 7.25 1.53
CA ILE A 180 0.94 6.45 0.90
C ILE A 180 0.88 5.02 1.44
N GLN A 181 1.05 4.03 0.58
CA GLN A 181 1.27 2.64 0.96
C GLN A 181 2.68 2.21 0.55
N LEU A 182 3.42 1.64 1.49
CA LEU A 182 4.69 0.96 1.23
C LEU A 182 4.46 -0.54 1.22
N ASP A 183 4.81 -1.18 0.11
CA ASP A 183 4.65 -2.62 -0.08
C ASP A 183 5.94 -3.33 0.31
N GLU A 184 5.88 -4.09 1.41
CA GLU A 184 6.99 -4.86 1.96
C GLU A 184 6.71 -6.38 2.01
N PRO A 185 6.48 -7.04 0.85
CA PRO A 185 6.29 -8.48 0.79
C PRO A 185 7.53 -9.28 1.19
N GLN A 186 8.75 -8.73 1.05
CA GLN A 186 9.99 -9.42 1.39
C GLN A 186 10.45 -9.20 2.84
N LEU A 187 9.75 -8.39 3.64
CA LEU A 187 10.19 -8.04 5.00
C LEU A 187 10.44 -9.27 5.89
N THR A 188 9.51 -10.22 5.96
CA THR A 188 9.71 -11.44 6.74
C THR A 188 10.93 -12.22 6.24
N THR A 189 11.08 -12.38 4.92
CA THR A 189 12.22 -13.08 4.30
C THR A 189 13.56 -12.42 4.63
N VAL A 190 13.59 -11.08 4.66
CA VAL A 190 14.75 -10.25 5.01
C VAL A 190 15.12 -10.43 6.48
N LEU A 191 14.14 -10.38 7.39
CA LEU A 191 14.34 -10.58 8.83
C LEU A 191 14.84 -12.00 9.14
N ASP A 192 14.33 -12.99 8.42
CA ASP A 192 14.71 -14.40 8.61
C ASP A 192 16.05 -14.76 7.95
N GLY A 193 16.59 -13.91 7.07
CA GLY A 193 17.80 -14.22 6.29
C GLY A 193 17.58 -15.38 5.31
N SER A 194 16.35 -15.53 4.81
CA SER A 194 15.95 -16.64 3.94
C SER A 194 15.96 -16.28 2.45
N LEU A 195 16.47 -15.10 2.10
CA LEU A 195 16.65 -14.67 0.72
C LEU A 195 17.70 -15.53 0.00
N ARG A 196 17.32 -16.05 -1.16
CA ARG A 196 18.24 -16.75 -2.05
C ARG A 196 19.20 -15.74 -2.68
N GLY A 197 20.50 -15.95 -2.50
CA GLY A 197 21.50 -15.16 -3.21
C GLY A 197 21.72 -15.62 -4.65
N PRO A 198 22.69 -15.01 -5.36
CA PRO A 198 22.96 -15.28 -6.78
C PRO A 198 23.36 -16.73 -7.10
N SER A 199 23.77 -17.50 -6.09
CA SER A 199 24.09 -18.92 -6.18
C SER A 199 23.52 -19.65 -4.96
N ILE A 200 23.34 -20.97 -5.07
CA ILE A 200 22.88 -21.85 -3.95
C ILE A 200 23.80 -21.76 -2.72
N LEU A 201 25.06 -21.34 -2.90
CA LEU A 201 26.07 -21.24 -1.85
C LEU A 201 26.12 -19.89 -1.14
N ASN A 202 25.38 -18.88 -1.62
CA ASN A 202 25.34 -17.54 -1.03
C ASN A 202 23.95 -17.28 -0.46
N THR A 203 23.76 -17.50 0.84
CA THR A 203 22.57 -17.03 1.56
C THR A 203 22.83 -15.62 2.08
N ILE A 204 21.86 -14.71 1.89
CA ILE A 204 21.95 -13.36 2.45
C ILE A 204 21.62 -13.45 3.93
N SER A 205 22.46 -12.87 4.78
CA SER A 205 22.26 -12.91 6.24
C SER A 205 20.98 -12.19 6.64
N ALA A 206 20.38 -12.64 7.74
CA ALA A 206 19.24 -11.98 8.38
C ALA A 206 19.58 -10.52 8.68
N LEU A 207 18.65 -9.62 8.34
CA LEU A 207 18.73 -8.22 8.76
C LEU A 207 18.20 -8.11 10.20
N PRO A 208 18.98 -7.59 11.16
CA PRO A 208 18.49 -7.39 12.52
C PRO A 208 17.26 -6.49 12.55
N GLU A 209 16.25 -6.88 13.33
CA GLU A 209 14.98 -6.14 13.45
C GLU A 209 15.18 -4.63 13.74
N PRO A 210 16.08 -4.18 14.65
CA PRO A 210 16.27 -2.76 14.89
C PRO A 210 16.76 -1.99 13.66
N GLU A 211 17.51 -2.64 12.77
CA GLU A 211 17.98 -2.04 11.53
C GLU A 211 16.86 -1.96 10.49
N ALA A 212 16.05 -3.01 10.36
CA ALA A 212 14.87 -3.02 9.50
C ALA A 212 13.88 -1.90 9.88
N LEU A 213 13.59 -1.74 11.18
CA LEU A 213 12.75 -0.66 11.70
C LEU A 213 13.30 0.71 11.32
N ARG A 214 14.59 0.96 11.58
CA ARG A 214 15.23 2.23 11.24
C ARG A 214 15.13 2.56 9.75
N ILE A 215 15.31 1.58 8.86
CA ILE A 215 15.21 1.76 7.41
C ILE A 215 13.78 2.12 7.00
N LEU A 216 12.78 1.38 7.50
CA LEU A 216 11.38 1.64 7.23
C LEU A 216 10.96 3.02 7.74
N ASP A 217 11.27 3.33 8.99
CA ASP A 217 10.89 4.59 9.64
C ASP A 217 11.57 5.80 8.97
N THR A 218 12.79 5.64 8.44
CA THR A 218 13.44 6.70 7.64
C THR A 218 12.59 7.10 6.43
N VAL A 219 11.96 6.13 5.75
CA VAL A 219 11.10 6.42 4.59
C VAL A 219 9.73 6.92 5.04
N ILE A 220 9.17 6.34 6.11
CA ILE A 220 7.85 6.71 6.65
C ILE A 220 7.85 8.13 7.20
N ASP A 221 8.80 8.48 8.07
CA ASP A 221 8.86 9.78 8.77
C ASP A 221 9.16 10.95 7.82
N ALA A 222 9.70 10.66 6.64
CA ALA A 222 9.93 11.65 5.59
C ALA A 222 8.65 12.08 4.86
N GLN A 223 7.53 11.37 5.05
CA GLN A 223 6.28 11.66 4.36
C GLN A 223 5.39 12.61 5.18
N SER A 224 4.80 13.59 4.52
CA SER A 224 3.75 14.44 5.10
C SER A 224 2.37 13.77 5.13
N ALA A 225 2.19 12.72 4.33
CA ALA A 225 0.99 11.88 4.29
C ALA A 225 1.08 10.75 5.32
N PRO A 226 -0.05 10.26 5.86
CA PRO A 226 -0.05 9.01 6.60
C PRO A 226 0.39 7.85 5.70
N VAL A 227 1.17 6.93 6.28
CA VAL A 227 1.71 5.77 5.58
C VAL A 227 1.05 4.48 6.07
N LEU A 228 0.58 3.67 5.13
CA LEU A 228 0.19 2.27 5.30
C LEU A 228 1.37 1.36 4.97
N LEU A 229 1.68 0.40 5.83
CA LEU A 229 2.66 -0.64 5.53
C LEU A 229 1.96 -1.94 5.13
N HIS A 230 2.04 -2.32 3.86
CA HIS A 230 1.44 -3.54 3.33
C HIS A 230 2.44 -4.68 3.29
N THR A 231 1.98 -5.88 3.63
CA THR A 231 2.70 -7.13 3.36
C THR A 231 1.73 -8.21 2.91
N CYS A 232 2.14 -9.01 1.94
CA CYS A 232 1.44 -10.22 1.52
C CYS A 232 2.21 -11.50 1.89
N ALA A 233 3.13 -11.40 2.85
CA ALA A 233 3.83 -12.56 3.39
C ALA A 233 2.84 -13.53 4.05
N SER A 234 3.00 -14.84 3.79
CA SER A 234 2.15 -15.87 4.38
C SER A 234 2.28 -15.98 5.91
N ARG A 235 3.37 -15.45 6.45
CA ARG A 235 3.61 -15.26 7.89
C ARG A 235 4.13 -13.83 8.09
N PRO A 236 3.24 -12.85 8.24
CA PRO A 236 3.65 -11.46 8.37
C PRO A 236 4.40 -11.23 9.69
N ALA A 237 5.49 -10.46 9.65
CA ALA A 237 6.25 -10.05 10.84
C ALA A 237 5.51 -8.94 11.60
N LEU A 238 4.28 -9.22 12.08
CA LEU A 238 3.34 -8.23 12.64
C LEU A 238 3.92 -7.46 13.82
N ALA A 239 4.71 -8.13 14.68
CA ALA A 239 5.34 -7.47 15.82
C ALA A 239 6.31 -6.36 15.36
N THR A 240 7.08 -6.60 14.30
CA THR A 240 7.99 -5.60 13.72
C THR A 240 7.21 -4.51 12.98
N ILE A 241 6.27 -4.90 12.10
CA ILE A 241 5.43 -3.96 11.34
C ILE A 241 4.65 -3.02 12.28
N GLY A 242 4.08 -3.57 13.34
CA GLY A 242 3.33 -2.83 14.36
C GLY A 242 4.16 -1.84 15.19
N ARG A 243 5.49 -1.95 15.17
CA ARG A 243 6.41 -1.01 15.87
C ARG A 243 6.91 0.13 14.98
N THR A 244 6.69 0.07 13.68
CA THR A 244 7.05 1.16 12.75
C THR A 244 6.23 2.42 13.03
N ALA A 245 6.66 3.55 12.47
CA ALA A 245 5.95 4.83 12.52
C ALA A 245 4.68 4.86 11.64
N ALA A 246 4.39 3.80 10.85
CA ALA A 246 3.26 3.77 9.93
C ALA A 246 1.91 4.02 10.63
N ALA A 247 1.04 4.82 10.00
CA ALA A 247 -0.30 5.12 10.53
C ALA A 247 -1.23 3.88 10.53
N GLY A 248 -0.97 2.92 9.65
CA GLY A 248 -1.67 1.65 9.64
C GLY A 248 -0.89 0.55 8.94
N ILE A 249 -1.43 -0.67 9.04
CA ILE A 249 -0.82 -1.87 8.47
C ILE A 249 -1.83 -2.59 7.58
N SER A 250 -1.35 -3.24 6.53
CA SER A 250 -2.17 -4.04 5.61
C SER A 250 -1.62 -5.45 5.48
N PHE A 251 -2.49 -6.44 5.62
CA PHE A 251 -2.15 -7.86 5.51
C PHE A 251 -3.40 -8.69 5.17
N ASP A 252 -3.18 -9.89 4.65
CA ASP A 252 -4.25 -10.86 4.37
C ASP A 252 -4.75 -11.49 5.68
N ALA A 253 -6.04 -11.34 5.97
CA ALA A 253 -6.67 -11.88 7.18
C ALA A 253 -6.54 -13.39 7.31
N SER A 254 -6.44 -14.11 6.18
CA SER A 254 -6.31 -15.57 6.17
C SER A 254 -4.94 -16.07 6.66
N THR A 255 -3.94 -15.18 6.75
CA THR A 255 -2.61 -15.50 7.29
C THR A 255 -2.54 -15.42 8.81
N ILE A 256 -3.57 -14.87 9.45
CA ILE A 256 -3.61 -14.63 10.90
C ILE A 256 -3.96 -15.89 11.66
N THR A 257 -3.15 -16.18 12.67
CA THR A 257 -3.33 -17.31 13.57
C THR A 257 -3.67 -16.84 14.98
N THR A 258 -3.95 -17.78 15.89
CA THR A 258 -4.20 -17.44 17.30
C THR A 258 -2.97 -16.88 18.00
N ALA A 259 -1.75 -17.16 17.50
CA ALA A 259 -0.51 -16.62 18.06
C ALA A 259 -0.33 -15.12 17.79
N ASP A 260 -1.03 -14.58 16.79
CA ASP A 260 -0.90 -13.19 16.35
C ASP A 260 -1.87 -12.25 17.09
N LEU A 261 -2.83 -12.78 17.85
CA LEU A 261 -3.90 -11.99 18.46
C LEU A 261 -3.38 -10.98 19.48
N ASP A 262 -2.44 -11.35 20.34
CA ASP A 262 -1.90 -10.43 21.33
C ASP A 262 -1.20 -9.24 20.65
N VAL A 263 -0.44 -9.51 19.59
CA VAL A 263 0.26 -8.48 18.80
C VAL A 263 -0.73 -7.58 18.07
N LEU A 264 -1.76 -8.16 17.45
CA LEU A 264 -2.81 -7.38 16.79
C LEU A 264 -3.60 -6.54 17.79
N GLY A 265 -3.87 -7.06 18.98
CA GLY A 265 -4.53 -6.33 20.05
C GLY A 265 -3.75 -5.07 20.46
N ASP A 266 -2.45 -5.21 20.68
CA ASP A 266 -1.52 -4.11 20.97
C ASP A 266 -1.42 -3.10 19.81
N ILE A 267 -1.51 -3.56 18.55
CA ILE A 267 -1.54 -2.67 17.37
C ILE A 267 -2.83 -1.83 17.33
N VAL A 268 -3.99 -2.45 17.57
CA VAL A 268 -5.29 -1.77 17.60
C VAL A 268 -5.36 -0.79 18.77
N ASP A 269 -4.90 -1.19 19.96
CA ASP A 269 -4.90 -0.35 21.18
C ASP A 269 -4.04 0.91 21.01
N ARG A 270 -2.91 0.82 20.30
CA ARG A 270 -2.08 1.97 19.90
C ARG A 270 -2.72 2.89 18.86
N GLY A 271 -3.92 2.58 18.39
CA GLY A 271 -4.68 3.42 17.46
C GLY A 271 -4.28 3.26 15.98
N LYS A 272 -3.40 2.30 15.64
CA LYS A 272 -3.06 2.06 14.23
C LYS A 272 -4.28 1.55 13.46
N LYS A 273 -4.37 1.92 12.19
CA LYS A 273 -5.41 1.42 11.28
C LYS A 273 -5.02 0.05 10.74
N ILE A 274 -6.02 -0.79 10.47
CA ILE A 274 -5.82 -2.13 9.91
C ILE A 274 -6.55 -2.21 8.57
N ALA A 275 -5.80 -2.20 7.47
CA ALA A 275 -6.31 -2.54 6.15
C ALA A 275 -6.32 -4.07 6.00
N LEU A 276 -7.45 -4.66 6.37
CA LEU A 276 -7.62 -6.09 6.50
C LEU A 276 -8.02 -6.70 5.16
N GLY A 277 -7.15 -7.58 4.64
CA GLY A 277 -7.39 -8.33 3.41
C GLY A 277 -8.45 -9.40 3.63
N LEU A 278 -9.69 -9.09 3.27
CA LEU A 278 -10.86 -9.95 3.48
C LEU A 278 -11.34 -10.61 2.19
N VAL A 279 -11.17 -9.93 1.05
CA VAL A 279 -11.66 -10.41 -0.24
C VAL A 279 -10.58 -11.26 -0.92
N PRO A 280 -10.89 -12.50 -1.35
CA PRO A 280 -9.94 -13.33 -2.09
C PRO A 280 -9.46 -12.68 -3.38
N THR A 281 -8.17 -12.79 -3.67
CA THR A 281 -7.59 -12.28 -4.93
C THR A 281 -7.94 -13.12 -6.14
N GLU A 282 -8.21 -14.42 -5.93
CA GLU A 282 -8.69 -15.35 -6.94
C GLU A 282 -10.19 -15.60 -6.77
N GLN A 283 -10.89 -15.83 -7.88
CA GLN A 283 -12.32 -16.09 -7.84
C GLN A 283 -12.60 -17.42 -7.12
N PRO A 284 -13.35 -17.40 -6.00
CA PRO A 284 -13.70 -18.63 -5.30
C PRO A 284 -14.60 -19.52 -6.16
N ALA A 285 -14.46 -20.84 -6.01
CA ALA A 285 -15.29 -21.81 -6.72
C ALA A 285 -16.78 -21.73 -6.32
N ALA A 286 -17.05 -21.39 -5.05
CA ALA A 286 -18.39 -21.14 -4.55
C ALA A 286 -18.68 -19.63 -4.51
N PRO A 287 -19.90 -19.18 -4.88
CA PRO A 287 -20.28 -17.79 -4.74
C PRO A 287 -20.09 -17.31 -3.29
N THR A 288 -19.37 -16.20 -3.12
CA THR A 288 -19.20 -15.56 -1.82
C THR A 288 -20.10 -14.33 -1.70
N THR A 289 -20.48 -14.00 -0.48
CA THR A 289 -21.30 -12.81 -0.17
C THR A 289 -20.50 -11.86 0.71
N TRP A 290 -20.87 -10.59 0.71
CA TRP A 290 -20.23 -9.61 1.59
C TRP A 290 -20.31 -10.03 3.08
N ARG A 291 -21.37 -10.73 3.51
CA ARG A 291 -21.52 -11.23 4.89
C ARG A 291 -20.44 -12.26 5.24
N ALA A 292 -20.24 -13.23 4.34
CA ALA A 292 -19.20 -14.25 4.51
C ALA A 292 -17.78 -13.63 4.50
N ILE A 293 -17.60 -12.53 3.78
CA ILE A 293 -16.32 -11.79 3.73
C ILE A 293 -16.12 -10.91 4.98
N ALA A 294 -17.18 -10.35 5.55
CA ALA A 294 -17.12 -9.50 6.75
C ALA A 294 -16.89 -10.30 8.03
N GLU A 295 -17.42 -11.53 8.10
CA GLU A 295 -17.39 -12.39 9.29
C GLU A 295 -15.97 -12.54 9.91
N PRO A 296 -14.89 -12.79 9.14
CA PRO A 296 -13.54 -12.90 9.71
C PRO A 296 -13.07 -11.65 10.45
N ALA A 297 -13.45 -10.46 10.00
CA ALA A 297 -13.11 -9.20 10.65
C ALA A 297 -13.85 -9.06 11.99
N VAL A 298 -15.15 -9.37 11.99
CA VAL A 298 -15.99 -9.32 13.20
C VAL A 298 -15.46 -10.31 14.24
N ARG A 299 -15.22 -11.55 13.84
CA ARG A 299 -14.65 -12.58 14.70
C ARG A 299 -13.27 -12.15 15.24
N LEU A 300 -12.44 -11.51 14.44
CA LEU A 300 -11.15 -10.99 14.90
C LEU A 300 -11.36 -9.93 15.99
N ILE A 301 -12.19 -8.92 15.75
CA ILE A 301 -12.47 -7.85 16.72
C ILE A 301 -13.10 -8.39 18.00
N ASP A 302 -14.08 -9.29 17.90
CA ASP A 302 -14.72 -9.95 19.05
C ASP A 302 -13.69 -10.74 19.87
N ARG A 303 -12.76 -11.45 19.23
CA ARG A 303 -11.71 -12.22 19.91
C ARG A 303 -10.65 -11.34 20.58
N LEU A 304 -10.36 -10.17 20.00
CA LEU A 304 -9.46 -9.19 20.60
C LEU A 304 -10.13 -8.45 21.78
N GLY A 305 -11.45 -8.54 21.91
CA GLY A 305 -12.21 -7.91 23.00
C GLY A 305 -12.49 -6.42 22.79
N PHE A 306 -12.36 -5.92 21.55
CA PHE A 306 -12.70 -4.53 21.21
C PHE A 306 -14.18 -4.39 20.86
N PRO A 307 -14.79 -3.21 21.05
CA PRO A 307 -16.15 -2.95 20.60
C PRO A 307 -16.23 -3.02 19.06
N ARG A 308 -17.36 -3.47 18.51
CA ARG A 308 -17.52 -3.58 17.05
C ARG A 308 -17.45 -2.25 16.31
N THR A 309 -17.61 -1.12 17.01
CA THR A 309 -17.33 0.22 16.49
C THR A 309 -15.87 0.39 16.03
N THR A 310 -14.94 -0.46 16.48
CA THR A 310 -13.57 -0.52 15.96
C THR A 310 -13.52 -0.86 14.47
N LEU A 311 -14.47 -1.68 13.96
CA LEU A 311 -14.59 -1.95 12.53
C LEU A 311 -14.85 -0.66 11.74
N ALA A 312 -15.75 0.18 12.24
CA ALA A 312 -16.11 1.46 11.62
C ALA A 312 -15.00 2.52 11.68
N THR A 313 -14.12 2.46 12.67
CA THR A 313 -13.21 3.57 13.01
C THR A 313 -11.73 3.27 12.73
N GLN A 314 -11.34 1.99 12.72
CA GLN A 314 -9.94 1.57 12.56
C GLN A 314 -9.71 0.51 11.48
N VAL A 315 -10.74 -0.18 10.97
CA VAL A 315 -10.56 -1.25 9.98
C VAL A 315 -10.95 -0.79 8.58
N LEU A 316 -10.07 -0.97 7.61
CA LEU A 316 -10.36 -0.81 6.19
C LEU A 316 -10.54 -2.19 5.56
N ALA A 317 -11.50 -2.33 4.65
CA ALA A 317 -11.72 -3.56 3.91
C ALA A 317 -10.91 -3.54 2.60
N THR A 318 -10.09 -4.57 2.37
CA THR A 318 -9.31 -4.70 1.14
C THR A 318 -9.39 -6.13 0.57
N PRO A 319 -9.00 -6.33 -0.69
CA PRO A 319 -8.52 -7.63 -1.15
C PRO A 319 -7.27 -8.08 -0.37
N GLY A 320 -7.00 -9.39 -0.35
CA GLY A 320 -5.82 -9.96 0.34
C GLY A 320 -4.47 -9.49 -0.20
N CYS A 321 -4.40 -9.16 -1.49
CA CYS A 321 -3.23 -8.62 -2.18
C CYS A 321 -3.70 -7.85 -3.44
N GLY A 322 -2.78 -7.42 -4.29
CA GLY A 322 -3.09 -6.84 -5.59
C GLY A 322 -3.85 -7.81 -6.53
N LEU A 323 -4.65 -7.27 -7.43
CA LEU A 323 -5.57 -8.02 -8.29
C LEU A 323 -5.03 -8.25 -9.70
N ALA A 324 -3.77 -7.93 -10.00
CA ALA A 324 -3.21 -8.03 -11.35
C ALA A 324 -3.29 -9.42 -12.01
N GLY A 325 -3.35 -10.48 -11.21
CA GLY A 325 -3.51 -11.86 -11.70
C GLY A 325 -4.95 -12.33 -11.84
N ALA A 326 -5.93 -11.54 -11.39
CA ALA A 326 -7.34 -11.90 -11.41
C ALA A 326 -7.99 -11.69 -12.79
N PRO A 327 -9.03 -12.47 -13.14
CA PRO A 327 -9.97 -12.08 -14.18
C PRO A 327 -10.57 -10.69 -13.90
N LEU A 328 -10.74 -9.87 -14.94
CA LEU A 328 -11.17 -8.46 -14.79
C LEU A 328 -12.57 -8.33 -14.15
N ASP A 329 -13.49 -9.24 -14.48
CA ASP A 329 -14.83 -9.32 -13.88
C ASP A 329 -14.76 -9.64 -12.39
N TRP A 330 -13.90 -10.58 -11.99
CA TRP A 330 -13.63 -10.85 -10.57
C TRP A 330 -12.98 -9.66 -9.88
N ALA A 331 -11.98 -9.02 -10.50
CA ALA A 331 -11.29 -7.88 -9.90
C ALA A 331 -12.27 -6.73 -9.58
N ARG A 332 -13.18 -6.41 -10.51
CA ARG A 332 -14.28 -5.45 -10.27
C ARG A 332 -15.18 -5.90 -9.13
N LYS A 333 -15.61 -7.17 -9.16
CA LYS A 333 -16.48 -7.72 -8.12
C LYS A 333 -15.82 -7.70 -6.75
N ALA A 334 -14.51 -7.92 -6.68
CA ALA A 334 -13.75 -7.92 -5.44
C ALA A 334 -13.70 -6.53 -4.79
N LEU A 335 -13.54 -5.46 -5.58
CA LEU A 335 -13.63 -4.09 -5.07
C LEU A 335 -15.05 -3.75 -4.61
N SER A 336 -16.07 -4.09 -5.41
CA SER A 336 -17.48 -3.94 -5.02
C SER A 336 -17.78 -4.64 -3.68
N LEU A 337 -17.28 -5.88 -3.49
CA LEU A 337 -17.45 -6.61 -2.24
C LEU A 337 -16.69 -5.97 -1.07
N SER A 338 -15.51 -5.39 -1.31
CA SER A 338 -14.77 -4.65 -0.29
C SER A 338 -15.57 -3.43 0.17
N THR A 339 -16.15 -2.67 -0.76
CA THR A 339 -17.01 -1.51 -0.47
C THR A 339 -18.30 -1.92 0.25
N ASP A 340 -18.93 -3.04 -0.12
CA ASP A 340 -20.09 -3.57 0.59
C ASP A 340 -19.77 -3.93 2.05
N VAL A 341 -18.59 -4.50 2.31
CA VAL A 341 -18.12 -4.85 3.66
C VAL A 341 -17.82 -3.59 4.49
N ALA A 342 -17.12 -2.62 3.91
CA ALA A 342 -16.84 -1.34 4.55
C ALA A 342 -18.12 -0.59 4.95
N ARG A 343 -19.13 -0.58 4.07
CA ARG A 343 -20.46 -0.05 4.38
C ARG A 343 -21.13 -0.81 5.52
N ALA A 344 -21.05 -2.14 5.54
CA ALA A 344 -21.60 -2.93 6.64
C ALA A 344 -20.91 -2.60 7.99
N PHE A 345 -19.60 -2.31 7.97
CA PHE A 345 -18.85 -1.86 9.16
C PHE A 345 -19.27 -0.48 9.66
N THR A 346 -19.95 0.36 8.87
CA THR A 346 -20.35 1.71 9.29
C THR A 346 -21.84 1.81 9.60
N GLU A 347 -22.69 1.07 8.90
CA GLU A 347 -24.15 1.12 9.07
C GLU A 347 -24.65 0.35 10.30
N ASP A 348 -24.26 -0.92 10.45
CA ASP A 348 -24.70 -1.77 11.56
C ASP A 348 -23.71 -2.93 11.83
N PRO A 349 -22.59 -2.65 12.54
CA PRO A 349 -21.59 -3.66 12.89
C PRO A 349 -22.14 -4.83 13.74
N GLU A 350 -23.16 -4.55 14.55
CA GLU A 350 -23.77 -5.53 15.46
C GLU A 350 -24.60 -6.57 14.70
N SER A 351 -25.13 -6.22 13.53
CA SER A 351 -25.91 -7.13 12.68
C SER A 351 -25.10 -8.24 11.98
N ILE A 352 -23.77 -8.15 12.00
CA ILE A 352 -22.90 -9.13 11.33
C ILE A 352 -22.66 -10.29 12.30
N ASN A 353 -23.22 -11.46 11.98
CA ASN A 353 -23.06 -12.65 12.82
C ASN A 353 -21.64 -13.21 12.72
N SER A 354 -21.06 -13.60 13.87
CA SER A 354 -19.73 -14.22 14.01
C SER A 354 -19.81 -15.73 14.28
N GLU A 355 -20.85 -16.41 13.77
CA GLU A 355 -21.16 -17.83 14.08
C GLU A 355 -19.98 -18.80 13.91
#